data_AF-A0A0T6BG65-F1
#
_entry.id   AF-A0A0T6BG65-F1
#
_cell.length_a   1.000
_cell.length_b   1.000
_cell.length_c   1.000
_cell.angle_alpha   90.00
_cell.angle_beta   90.00
_cell.angle_gamma   90.00
#
_symmetry.space_group_name_H-M   'P 1'
#
loop_
_entity.id
_entity.type
_entity.pdbx_description
1 polymer ?
#
loop_
_entity_poly.entity_id
_entity_poly.type
_entity_poly.pdbx_seq_one_letter_code
_entity_poly.pdbx_strand_id
1 'polypeptide(L)'
;MLAGNIPYVISNDHPDEMLSARLALAVGGSLIYQDLEFLATGLEGRSTNPVSLLLDSLVHPCADIGLEIEPLIEWRKNGVEIDHIVFGKGPPGGSWHTMDPHILTLSLGTWMSLPGYKYTTRDNAEKRAFAHNVAKYYEKYVKETGLAKYFANGTIVTNITELEDAKESTHSPETNQREEVISKRVDERMEVEEIRKPMMIKQASCPLTNALNFLLSRGQRRLKMDRCCKRKLESQADCKAKDDSSKYNLEAAALNSGDVLCDILLQKNRFKKMNLNFDKNRSVSFSCDYDTLRKSSGSVYSTSFRGEHHATFFNFLRNSCGLDTNRLFKKVPDEEATTPILASPCNGTDCDHPTTSKTQQISADCKRKSRPKWSIEVLDLKTRTVQSYTCNTLVLANGASDLPNRLTICSDKKDPNWLLHDVRSLEIELDLYMQQHTGEIDPVLIVGAGLSAADAIIATRGKNVPVLHLFRNKSRDLNKQLPENMYPEYHKVHQMMQSTSSYSLYTALPEYTLTDYSEDTRTVALTSKEGKEFIYQVSFVVVLIGSRPDLGFLPSEFKIGVNQNLVIDSKTNPINIDKLRHSVRGYKELYAMGPIAGDHFVRFLPGGALAIVSDLYKKYGF
;
A
#
# COMPACT_ATOMS: atom_id res chain seq x y z
N MET A 1 -2.33 -15.77 5.12
CA MET A 1 -3.70 -16.27 5.38
C MET A 1 -3.96 -17.59 4.68
N LEU A 2 -3.82 -17.72 3.34
CA LEU A 2 -4.02 -19.00 2.63
C LEU A 2 -3.19 -20.18 3.20
N ALA A 3 -1.98 -19.91 3.73
CA ALA A 3 -1.16 -20.90 4.42
C ALA A 3 -1.60 -21.24 5.87
N GLY A 4 -2.87 -20.97 6.23
CA GLY A 4 -3.44 -21.30 7.55
C GLY A 4 -3.12 -20.33 8.70
N ASN A 5 -2.46 -19.19 8.43
CA ASN A 5 -2.24 -18.15 9.45
C ASN A 5 -3.40 -17.14 9.44
N ILE A 6 -4.28 -17.21 10.44
CA ILE A 6 -5.59 -16.54 10.45
C ILE A 6 -5.78 -15.65 11.69
N PRO A 7 -6.54 -14.54 11.59
CA PRO A 7 -6.67 -13.58 12.68
C PRO A 7 -7.73 -14.00 13.71
N TYR A 8 -7.41 -13.87 14.99
CA TYR A 8 -8.28 -14.09 16.14
C TYR A 8 -8.50 -12.81 16.92
N VAL A 9 -9.73 -12.52 17.30
CA VAL A 9 -10.06 -11.39 18.17
C VAL A 9 -9.66 -11.74 19.60
N ILE A 10 -8.79 -10.94 20.20
CA ILE A 10 -8.29 -11.15 21.57
C ILE A 10 -8.85 -10.13 22.57
N SER A 11 -9.37 -9.01 22.07
CA SER A 11 -9.95 -7.94 22.89
C SER A 11 -11.08 -7.26 22.13
N ASN A 12 -12.03 -6.68 22.86
CA ASN A 12 -13.03 -5.75 22.34
C ASN A 12 -12.81 -4.32 22.86
N ASP A 13 -11.70 -4.04 23.54
CA ASP A 13 -11.35 -2.72 24.08
C ASP A 13 -10.90 -1.77 22.96
N HIS A 14 -11.88 -1.32 22.16
CA HIS A 14 -11.67 -0.41 21.05
C HIS A 14 -12.20 0.99 21.41
N PRO A 15 -11.48 2.09 21.07
CA PRO A 15 -11.93 3.45 21.38
C PRO A 15 -13.28 3.86 20.76
N ASP A 16 -13.64 3.25 19.62
CA ASP A 16 -15.01 3.29 19.09
C ASP A 16 -15.91 2.32 19.87
N GLU A 17 -16.75 2.87 20.74
CA GLU A 17 -17.70 2.13 21.59
C GLU A 17 -18.66 1.25 20.77
N MET A 18 -19.05 1.68 19.57
CA MET A 18 -19.95 0.93 18.69
C MET A 18 -19.26 -0.31 18.14
N LEU A 19 -17.99 -0.17 17.71
CA LEU A 19 -17.18 -1.32 17.28
C LEU A 19 -16.88 -2.24 18.48
N SER A 20 -16.54 -1.68 19.63
CA SER A 20 -16.31 -2.43 20.88
C SER A 20 -17.51 -3.32 21.24
N ALA A 21 -18.72 -2.78 21.18
CA ALA A 21 -19.95 -3.52 21.45
C ALA A 21 -20.17 -4.67 20.45
N ARG A 22 -19.91 -4.44 19.15
CA ARG A 22 -20.03 -5.50 18.13
C ARG A 22 -18.99 -6.60 18.27
N LEU A 23 -17.79 -6.27 18.73
CA LEU A 23 -16.70 -7.24 18.95
C LEU A 23 -16.92 -8.15 20.15
N ALA A 24 -17.77 -7.78 21.11
CA ALA A 24 -17.94 -8.51 22.38
C ALA A 24 -18.23 -10.01 22.18
N LEU A 25 -19.02 -10.36 21.16
CA LEU A 25 -19.35 -11.76 20.83
C LEU A 25 -18.29 -12.47 19.98
N ALA A 26 -17.36 -11.72 19.39
CA ALA A 26 -16.31 -12.25 18.52
C ALA A 26 -15.01 -12.57 19.28
N VAL A 27 -14.83 -12.07 20.51
CA VAL A 27 -13.64 -12.31 21.34
C VAL A 27 -13.41 -13.81 21.53
N GLY A 28 -12.17 -14.25 21.30
CA GLY A 28 -11.75 -15.65 21.32
C GLY A 28 -11.96 -16.39 19.99
N GLY A 29 -12.76 -15.84 19.07
CA GLY A 29 -13.02 -16.40 17.74
C GLY A 29 -12.12 -15.85 16.64
N SER A 30 -12.02 -16.58 15.52
CA SER A 30 -11.35 -16.07 14.31
C SER A 30 -12.29 -15.22 13.49
N LEU A 31 -11.81 -14.08 12.98
CA LEU A 31 -12.58 -13.18 12.10
C LEU A 31 -13.07 -13.88 10.83
N ILE A 32 -12.36 -14.90 10.34
CA ILE A 32 -12.73 -15.65 9.13
C ILE A 32 -14.15 -16.22 9.22
N TYR A 33 -14.55 -16.66 10.41
CA TYR A 33 -15.85 -17.28 10.66
C TYR A 33 -16.93 -16.29 11.12
N GLN A 34 -16.56 -15.03 11.40
CA GLN A 34 -17.51 -14.02 11.87
C GLN A 34 -18.32 -13.41 10.73
N ASP A 35 -19.37 -12.69 11.12
CA ASP A 35 -20.10 -11.78 10.24
C ASP A 35 -19.29 -10.48 10.04
N LEU A 36 -18.48 -10.47 8.98
CA LEU A 36 -17.63 -9.32 8.64
C LEU A 36 -18.44 -8.08 8.24
N GLU A 37 -19.66 -8.26 7.69
CA GLU A 37 -20.53 -7.15 7.32
C GLU A 37 -21.05 -6.45 8.57
N PHE A 38 -21.56 -7.23 9.52
CA PHE A 38 -22.00 -6.72 10.82
C PHE A 38 -20.86 -5.99 11.54
N LEU A 39 -19.68 -6.62 11.66
CA LEU A 39 -18.54 -6.02 12.37
C LEU A 39 -18.06 -4.72 11.71
N ALA A 40 -18.04 -4.65 10.37
CA ALA A 40 -17.60 -3.48 9.62
C ALA A 40 -18.63 -2.34 9.56
N THR A 41 -19.86 -2.55 10.02
CA THR A 41 -20.95 -1.58 9.90
C THR A 41 -20.61 -0.25 10.58
N GLY A 42 -20.76 0.85 9.86
CA GLY A 42 -20.54 2.20 10.38
C GLY A 42 -19.08 2.62 10.51
N LEU A 43 -18.12 1.78 10.08
CA LEU A 43 -16.72 2.19 10.03
C LEU A 43 -16.47 3.12 8.84
N GLU A 44 -15.79 4.22 9.12
CA GLU A 44 -15.36 5.20 8.12
C GLU A 44 -13.84 5.27 8.09
N GLY A 45 -13.28 5.62 6.92
CA GLY A 45 -11.84 5.78 6.78
C GLY A 45 -11.42 5.97 5.32
N ARG A 46 -10.12 5.74 5.06
CA ARG A 46 -9.48 6.00 3.77
C ARG A 46 -9.57 4.86 2.75
N SER A 47 -10.21 3.75 3.11
CA SER A 47 -10.57 2.67 2.18
C SER A 47 -12.07 2.71 1.87
N THR A 48 -12.44 2.26 0.67
CA THR A 48 -13.85 2.08 0.28
C THR A 48 -14.36 0.65 0.50
N ASN A 49 -13.50 -0.24 1.01
CA ASN A 49 -13.78 -1.66 1.27
C ASN A 49 -14.01 -1.87 2.79
N PRO A 50 -15.23 -2.26 3.21
CA PRO A 50 -15.58 -2.39 4.63
C PRO A 50 -14.70 -3.37 5.41
N VAL A 51 -14.32 -4.50 4.82
CA VAL A 51 -13.45 -5.50 5.49
C VAL A 51 -12.04 -4.96 5.70
N SER A 52 -11.56 -4.11 4.78
CA SER A 52 -10.28 -3.42 4.92
C SER A 52 -10.30 -2.38 6.01
N LEU A 53 -11.40 -1.62 6.17
CA LEU A 53 -11.59 -0.72 7.31
C LEU A 53 -11.65 -1.49 8.63
N LEU A 54 -12.42 -2.59 8.69
CA LEU A 54 -12.52 -3.42 9.89
C LEU A 54 -11.16 -3.95 10.31
N LEU A 55 -10.41 -4.57 9.41
CA LEU A 55 -9.12 -5.15 9.77
C LEU A 55 -8.10 -4.08 10.16
N ASP A 56 -8.07 -2.93 9.46
CA ASP A 56 -7.19 -1.80 9.82
C ASP A 56 -7.52 -1.26 11.22
N SER A 57 -8.80 -1.08 11.56
CA SER A 57 -9.23 -0.64 12.90
C SER A 57 -8.87 -1.62 14.01
N LEU A 58 -8.76 -2.92 13.70
CA LEU A 58 -8.36 -3.94 14.69
C LEU A 58 -6.85 -4.10 14.82
N VAL A 59 -6.11 -3.95 13.73
CA VAL A 59 -4.64 -4.08 13.72
C VAL A 59 -3.95 -2.79 14.15
N HIS A 60 -4.52 -1.64 13.79
CA HIS A 60 -3.99 -0.31 14.06
C HIS A 60 -5.11 0.64 14.53
N PRO A 61 -5.65 0.47 15.75
CA PRO A 61 -6.72 1.32 16.25
C PRO A 61 -6.30 2.80 16.24
N CYS A 62 -7.18 3.67 15.72
CA CYS A 62 -6.95 5.11 15.61
C CYS A 62 -5.69 5.53 14.83
N ALA A 63 -5.23 4.71 13.87
CA ALA A 63 -4.07 5.02 13.02
C ALA A 63 -4.17 6.39 12.30
N ASP A 64 -5.38 6.79 11.89
CA ASP A 64 -5.56 8.03 11.12
C ASP A 64 -5.26 9.32 11.89
N ILE A 65 -5.37 9.28 13.22
CA ILE A 65 -4.98 10.38 14.11
C ILE A 65 -3.56 10.21 14.68
N GLY A 66 -2.82 9.20 14.19
CA GLY A 66 -1.42 8.96 14.53
C GLY A 66 -1.19 8.30 15.90
N LEU A 67 -2.21 7.67 16.47
CA LEU A 67 -2.07 6.88 17.70
C LEU A 67 -1.46 5.50 17.40
N GLU A 68 -0.66 5.01 18.33
CA GLU A 68 -0.07 3.67 18.31
C GLU A 68 -0.68 2.86 19.47
N ILE A 69 -1.86 2.30 19.23
CA ILE A 69 -2.60 1.44 20.18
C ILE A 69 -2.29 -0.03 19.86
N GLU A 70 -2.26 -0.89 20.89
CA GLU A 70 -2.05 -2.33 20.70
C GLU A 70 -3.15 -2.97 19.85
N PRO A 71 -2.83 -3.95 18.98
CA PRO A 71 -3.82 -4.64 18.17
C PRO A 71 -4.87 -5.39 19.01
N LEU A 72 -6.12 -5.41 18.55
CA LEU A 72 -7.20 -6.20 19.14
C LEU A 72 -7.27 -7.63 18.59
N ILE A 73 -6.37 -7.97 17.67
CA ILE A 73 -6.27 -9.29 17.07
C ILE A 73 -4.86 -9.86 17.18
N GLU A 74 -4.78 -11.18 17.18
CA GLU A 74 -3.52 -11.90 16.99
C GLU A 74 -3.62 -12.90 15.84
N TRP A 75 -2.47 -13.27 15.27
CA TRP A 75 -2.40 -14.19 14.14
C TRP A 75 -2.01 -15.59 14.63
N ARG A 76 -2.84 -16.60 14.33
CA ARG A 76 -2.63 -17.99 14.74
C ARG A 76 -2.50 -18.90 13.52
N LYS A 77 -1.51 -19.80 13.54
CA LYS A 77 -1.30 -20.83 12.51
C LYS A 77 -2.11 -22.10 12.80
N ASN A 78 -3.43 -21.99 12.74
CA ASN A 78 -4.37 -23.09 13.00
C ASN A 78 -5.51 -23.19 12.00
N GLY A 79 -5.53 -22.34 10.96
CA GLY A 79 -6.47 -22.44 9.85
C GLY A 79 -6.09 -23.54 8.86
N VAL A 80 -7.04 -23.92 8.01
CA VAL A 80 -6.80 -24.83 6.88
C VAL A 80 -5.85 -24.18 5.87
N GLU A 81 -4.79 -24.92 5.52
CA GLU A 81 -3.86 -24.55 4.46
C GLU A 81 -4.51 -24.84 3.10
N ILE A 82 -4.72 -23.79 2.31
CA ILE A 82 -5.25 -23.87 0.95
C ILE A 82 -4.06 -23.94 0.00
N ASP A 83 -4.01 -24.93 -0.89
CA ASP A 83 -2.96 -25.03 -1.92
C ASP A 83 -3.07 -23.87 -2.92
N HIS A 84 -1.97 -23.16 -3.17
CA HIS A 84 -1.94 -21.95 -3.97
C HIS A 84 -0.55 -21.66 -4.53
N ILE A 85 -0.49 -20.77 -5.52
CA ILE A 85 0.77 -20.25 -6.07
C ILE A 85 0.61 -18.76 -6.36
N VAL A 86 1.69 -18.01 -6.14
CA VAL A 86 1.79 -16.57 -6.38
C VAL A 86 2.82 -16.34 -7.48
N PHE A 87 2.39 -15.73 -8.58
CA PHE A 87 3.26 -15.34 -9.70
C PHE A 87 3.66 -13.88 -9.56
N GLY A 88 4.95 -13.58 -9.76
CA GLY A 88 5.45 -12.21 -9.69
C GLY A 88 6.71 -11.97 -10.52
N LYS A 89 6.82 -10.76 -11.10
CA LYS A 89 7.97 -10.34 -11.94
C LYS A 89 9.30 -10.33 -11.17
N GLY A 90 9.24 -10.10 -9.86
CA GLY A 90 10.40 -9.93 -8.99
C GLY A 90 10.25 -10.67 -7.67
N PRO A 91 11.16 -10.41 -6.71
CA PRO A 91 11.10 -11.01 -5.39
C PRO A 91 9.89 -10.52 -4.57
N PRO A 92 9.55 -11.21 -3.45
CA PRO A 92 8.53 -10.72 -2.53
C PRO A 92 8.82 -9.29 -2.08
N GLY A 93 7.82 -8.42 -2.09
CA GLY A 93 8.05 -6.97 -2.08
C GLY A 93 7.48 -6.31 -3.32
N GLY A 94 7.52 -6.99 -4.48
CA GLY A 94 6.98 -6.43 -5.72
C GLY A 94 7.61 -5.08 -6.06
N SER A 95 6.78 -4.06 -6.27
CA SER A 95 7.21 -2.72 -6.70
C SER A 95 8.15 -2.01 -5.72
N TRP A 96 8.23 -2.40 -4.45
CA TRP A 96 9.20 -1.82 -3.51
C TRP A 96 10.65 -2.01 -3.97
N HIS A 97 10.94 -3.06 -4.73
CA HIS A 97 12.27 -3.31 -5.32
C HIS A 97 12.59 -2.41 -6.50
N THR A 98 11.56 -1.89 -7.17
CA THR A 98 11.71 -1.02 -8.35
C THR A 98 11.57 0.45 -8.01
N MET A 99 11.10 0.82 -6.81
CA MET A 99 11.06 2.21 -6.34
C MET A 99 12.46 2.70 -5.96
N ASP A 100 12.67 4.02 -5.94
CA ASP A 100 13.89 4.59 -5.37
C ASP A 100 14.07 4.07 -3.93
N PRO A 101 15.26 3.53 -3.57
CA PRO A 101 15.46 2.93 -2.27
C PRO A 101 15.28 3.91 -1.11
N HIS A 102 15.59 5.19 -1.29
CA HIS A 102 15.57 6.25 -0.29
C HIS A 102 14.27 7.07 -0.28
N ILE A 103 13.28 6.73 -1.11
CA ILE A 103 11.95 7.32 -0.97
C ILE A 103 11.30 6.86 0.33
N LEU A 104 10.70 7.82 1.05
CA LEU A 104 9.93 7.55 2.25
C LEU A 104 8.52 7.10 1.87
N THR A 105 8.03 6.07 2.54
CA THR A 105 6.64 5.63 2.42
C THR A 105 5.70 6.71 2.92
N LEU A 106 4.47 6.71 2.41
CA LEU A 106 3.39 7.46 3.06
C LEU A 106 3.06 6.81 4.41
N SER A 107 2.90 5.49 4.45
CA SER A 107 2.56 4.78 5.69
C SER A 107 3.69 4.83 6.72
N LEU A 108 3.35 4.85 8.01
CA LEU A 108 4.32 4.60 9.08
C LEU A 108 4.92 3.20 8.95
N GLY A 109 6.15 2.99 9.40
CA GLY A 109 6.79 1.67 9.32
C GLY A 109 5.99 0.58 10.04
N THR A 110 5.37 0.92 11.18
CA THR A 110 4.49 -0.01 11.91
C THR A 110 3.27 -0.45 11.09
N TRP A 111 2.75 0.41 10.22
CA TRP A 111 1.63 0.11 9.30
C TRP A 111 2.05 -0.75 8.09
N MET A 112 3.35 -0.94 7.89
CA MET A 112 3.88 -1.84 6.87
C MET A 112 4.02 -3.28 7.38
N SER A 113 3.63 -3.54 8.64
CA SER A 113 3.71 -4.88 9.22
C SER A 113 2.74 -5.86 8.54
N LEU A 114 3.22 -7.06 8.29
CA LEU A 114 2.48 -8.19 7.76
C LEU A 114 1.99 -9.11 8.90
N PRO A 115 0.95 -9.90 8.65
CA PRO A 115 0.35 -10.81 9.62
C PRO A 115 1.33 -11.58 10.52
N GLY A 116 1.35 -11.27 11.82
CA GLY A 116 2.14 -11.98 12.83
C GLY A 116 3.63 -11.67 12.81
N TYR A 117 4.08 -10.65 12.08
CA TYR A 117 5.49 -10.32 11.96
C TYR A 117 5.71 -8.81 12.11
N LYS A 118 6.24 -8.37 13.25
CA LYS A 118 6.39 -6.93 13.53
C LYS A 118 7.42 -6.29 12.60
N TYR A 119 7.12 -5.10 12.10
CA TYR A 119 8.10 -4.27 11.39
C TYR A 119 8.96 -3.52 12.42
N THR A 120 10.23 -3.91 12.54
CA THR A 120 11.14 -3.39 13.59
C THR A 120 12.22 -2.45 13.05
N THR A 121 12.34 -2.30 11.73
CA THR A 121 13.38 -1.46 11.14
C THR A 121 13.05 0.01 11.38
N ARG A 122 13.77 0.68 12.27
CA ARG A 122 13.67 2.12 12.48
C ARG A 122 14.99 2.77 12.06
N ASP A 123 14.92 3.64 11.08
CA ASP A 123 16.06 4.47 10.69
C ASP A 123 16.01 5.78 11.48
N ASN A 124 16.81 5.86 12.55
CA ASN A 124 16.90 7.03 13.42
C ASN A 124 15.54 7.42 14.03
N ALA A 125 15.17 8.70 13.94
CA ALA A 125 13.92 9.27 14.47
C ALA A 125 12.77 9.26 13.43
N GLU A 126 12.98 8.72 12.23
CA GLU A 126 11.94 8.65 11.20
C GLU A 126 10.94 7.54 11.53
N LYS A 127 9.64 7.89 11.52
CA LYS A 127 8.56 6.95 11.83
C LYS A 127 8.05 6.23 10.58
N ARG A 128 8.25 6.82 9.40
CA ARG A 128 7.96 6.21 8.10
C ARG A 128 9.08 5.25 7.70
N ALA A 129 8.79 4.37 6.76
CA ALA A 129 9.77 3.41 6.27
C ALA A 129 10.38 3.91 4.96
N PHE A 130 11.65 3.60 4.73
CA PHE A 130 12.22 3.72 3.40
C PHE A 130 11.79 2.53 2.54
N ALA A 131 11.60 2.74 1.23
CA ALA A 131 11.18 1.69 0.31
C ALA A 131 12.11 0.46 0.35
N HIS A 132 13.43 0.65 0.43
CA HIS A 132 14.38 -0.47 0.52
C HIS A 132 14.20 -1.33 1.78
N ASN A 133 13.85 -0.72 2.91
CA ASN A 133 13.61 -1.43 4.15
C ASN A 133 12.32 -2.25 4.10
N VAL A 134 11.28 -1.71 3.46
CA VAL A 134 10.03 -2.43 3.20
C VAL A 134 10.29 -3.63 2.28
N ALA A 135 11.03 -3.41 1.19
CA ALA A 135 11.38 -4.46 0.23
C ALA A 135 12.09 -5.65 0.93
N LYS A 136 13.12 -5.34 1.71
CA LYS A 136 13.87 -6.32 2.51
C LYS A 136 12.99 -7.01 3.55
N TYR A 137 12.10 -6.27 4.19
CA TYR A 137 11.18 -6.80 5.20
C TYR A 137 10.18 -7.81 4.59
N TYR A 138 9.61 -7.55 3.40
CA TYR A 138 8.69 -8.49 2.74
C TYR A 138 9.38 -9.76 2.25
N GLU A 139 10.61 -9.67 1.73
CA GLU A 139 11.43 -10.85 1.44
C GLU A 139 11.67 -11.70 2.69
N LYS A 140 12.09 -11.03 3.77
CA LYS A 140 12.35 -11.68 5.05
C LYS A 140 11.11 -12.36 5.60
N TYR A 141 9.95 -11.69 5.53
CA TYR A 141 8.67 -12.24 5.95
C TYR A 141 8.35 -13.56 5.23
N VAL A 142 8.44 -13.59 3.90
CA VAL A 142 8.16 -14.80 3.10
C VAL A 142 9.10 -15.94 3.46
N LYS A 143 10.38 -15.64 3.69
CA LYS A 143 11.38 -16.63 4.09
C LYS A 143 11.11 -17.19 5.50
N GLU A 144 10.93 -16.32 6.49
CA GLU A 144 10.81 -16.72 7.90
C GLU A 144 9.46 -17.37 8.23
N THR A 145 8.41 -17.06 7.47
CA THR A 145 7.10 -17.71 7.63
C THR A 145 6.93 -18.99 6.80
N GLY A 146 7.97 -19.40 6.07
CA GLY A 146 7.94 -20.62 5.24
C GLY A 146 7.01 -20.53 4.03
N LEU A 147 6.71 -19.32 3.57
CA LEU A 147 5.81 -19.08 2.42
C LEU A 147 6.52 -19.23 1.07
N ALA A 148 7.85 -19.24 1.05
CA ALA A 148 8.64 -19.28 -0.19
C ALA A 148 8.23 -20.41 -1.16
N LYS A 149 7.74 -21.55 -0.65
CA LYS A 149 7.23 -22.67 -1.45
C LYS A 149 6.04 -22.31 -2.37
N TYR A 150 5.32 -21.23 -2.06
CA TYR A 150 4.15 -20.78 -2.81
C TYR A 150 4.48 -19.67 -3.82
N PHE A 151 5.74 -19.27 -3.95
CA PHE A 151 6.14 -18.16 -4.82
C PHE A 151 6.89 -18.67 -6.05
N ALA A 152 6.33 -18.36 -7.22
CA ALA A 152 7.03 -18.40 -8.49
C ALA A 152 7.50 -16.97 -8.81
N ASN A 153 8.69 -16.63 -8.35
CA ASN A 153 9.31 -15.32 -8.57
C ASN A 153 10.02 -15.27 -9.92
N GLY A 154 10.12 -14.09 -10.52
CA GLY A 154 10.75 -13.94 -11.84
C GLY A 154 9.88 -14.50 -12.96
N THR A 155 8.56 -14.40 -12.82
CA THR A 155 7.60 -14.93 -13.80
C THR A 155 6.63 -13.85 -14.27
N ILE A 156 6.17 -13.97 -15.52
CA ILE A 156 5.13 -13.12 -16.10
C ILE A 156 3.97 -14.00 -16.54
N VAL A 157 2.75 -13.68 -16.10
CA VAL A 157 1.54 -14.29 -16.66
C VAL A 157 1.32 -13.72 -18.06
N THR A 158 1.28 -14.60 -19.07
CA THR A 158 1.14 -14.23 -20.48
C THR A 158 -0.29 -14.35 -20.97
N ASN A 159 -1.04 -15.32 -20.46
CA ASN A 159 -2.41 -15.62 -20.89
C ASN A 159 -3.21 -16.27 -19.76
N ILE A 160 -4.50 -15.92 -19.65
CA ILE A 160 -5.46 -16.56 -18.75
C ILE A 160 -6.70 -16.92 -19.56
N THR A 161 -7.16 -18.15 -19.40
CA THR A 161 -8.39 -18.63 -20.04
C THR A 161 -9.30 -19.27 -19.01
N GLU A 162 -10.58 -18.92 -19.03
CA GLU A 162 -11.63 -19.64 -18.31
C GLU A 162 -11.86 -21.00 -19.01
N LEU A 163 -11.87 -22.07 -18.22
CA LEU A 163 -12.15 -23.42 -18.69
C LEU A 163 -13.65 -23.66 -18.48
N GLU A 164 -14.41 -23.67 -19.57
CA GLU A 164 -15.83 -24.00 -19.50
C GLU A 164 -16.01 -25.46 -19.02
N ASP A 165 -17.10 -25.71 -18.28
CA ASP A 165 -17.61 -27.06 -18.08
C ASP A 165 -18.08 -27.57 -19.44
N ALA A 166 -17.17 -28.20 -20.19
CA ALA A 166 -17.40 -28.63 -21.57
C ALA A 166 -18.78 -29.28 -21.75
N LYS A 167 -19.66 -28.60 -22.49
CA LYS A 167 -20.65 -29.30 -23.30
C LYS A 167 -19.85 -29.96 -24.41
N GLU A 168 -19.87 -31.29 -24.44
CA GLU A 168 -19.25 -32.08 -25.51
C GLU A 168 -19.67 -31.54 -26.88
N SER A 169 -18.72 -30.97 -27.62
CA SER A 169 -18.78 -30.91 -29.07
C SER A 169 -17.37 -30.97 -29.66
N THR A 170 -17.09 -32.15 -30.22
CA THR A 170 -16.25 -32.51 -31.37
C THR A 170 -15.04 -31.63 -31.77
N HIS A 171 -13.87 -32.28 -31.69
CA HIS A 171 -12.55 -32.03 -32.30
C HIS A 171 -12.40 -31.01 -33.46
N SER A 172 -11.30 -30.24 -33.40
CA SER A 172 -10.37 -30.03 -34.52
C SER A 172 -8.94 -29.71 -34.02
N PRO A 173 -7.86 -29.88 -34.83
CA PRO A 173 -6.47 -29.75 -34.40
C PRO A 173 -5.92 -28.33 -34.62
N GLU A 174 -5.65 -27.58 -33.54
CA GLU A 174 -5.09 -26.21 -33.57
C GLU A 174 -3.74 -26.07 -32.86
N THR A 175 -2.92 -27.12 -32.81
CA THR A 175 -1.67 -27.11 -32.03
C THR A 175 -0.61 -26.18 -32.63
N ASN A 176 -0.47 -26.12 -33.95
CA ASN A 176 0.59 -25.33 -34.60
C ASN A 176 0.30 -23.82 -34.64
N GLN A 177 -0.97 -23.40 -34.69
CA GLN A 177 -1.32 -21.97 -34.64
C GLN A 177 -1.17 -21.39 -33.23
N ARG A 178 -1.37 -22.21 -32.19
CA ARG A 178 -1.19 -21.79 -30.79
C ARG A 178 0.27 -21.49 -30.46
N GLU A 179 1.20 -22.36 -30.87
CA GLU A 179 2.63 -22.16 -30.57
C GLU A 179 3.18 -20.88 -31.21
N GLU A 180 2.76 -20.56 -32.44
CA GLU A 180 3.18 -19.35 -33.15
C GLU A 180 2.59 -18.06 -32.53
N VAL A 181 1.34 -18.11 -32.06
CA VAL A 181 0.70 -17.00 -31.32
C VAL A 181 1.34 -16.80 -29.95
N ILE A 182 1.72 -17.89 -29.26
CA ILE A 182 2.44 -17.84 -27.99
C ILE A 182 3.82 -17.22 -28.19
N SER A 183 4.57 -17.64 -29.22
CA SER A 183 5.89 -17.06 -29.52
C SER A 183 5.81 -15.55 -29.77
N LYS A 184 4.87 -15.09 -30.62
CA LYS A 184 4.71 -13.66 -30.91
C LYS A 184 4.34 -12.85 -29.67
N ARG A 185 3.45 -13.36 -28.81
CA ARG A 185 3.07 -12.70 -27.55
C ARG A 185 4.20 -12.69 -26.52
N VAL A 186 5.02 -13.73 -26.49
CA VAL A 186 6.23 -13.79 -25.67
C VAL A 186 7.20 -12.71 -26.15
N ASP A 187 7.46 -12.61 -27.45
CA ASP A 187 8.36 -11.62 -28.03
C ASP A 187 7.88 -10.18 -27.74
N GLU A 188 6.60 -9.86 -27.96
CA GLU A 188 6.01 -8.55 -27.63
C GLU A 188 6.15 -8.19 -26.14
N ARG A 189 5.90 -9.15 -25.23
CA ARG A 189 6.06 -8.91 -23.78
C ARG A 189 7.52 -8.81 -23.37
N MET A 190 8.42 -9.54 -24.02
CA MET A 190 9.85 -9.43 -23.77
C MET A 190 10.37 -8.06 -24.19
N GLU A 191 9.96 -7.53 -25.33
CA GLU A 191 10.33 -6.17 -25.76
C GLU A 191 9.85 -5.13 -24.74
N VAL A 192 8.59 -5.21 -24.29
CA VAL A 192 8.06 -4.30 -23.26
C VAL A 192 8.86 -4.39 -21.95
N GLU A 193 9.29 -5.57 -21.53
CA GLU A 193 10.05 -5.76 -20.29
C GLU A 193 11.54 -5.39 -20.45
N GLU A 194 12.11 -5.54 -21.63
CA GLU A 194 13.50 -5.17 -21.94
C GLU A 194 13.66 -3.65 -22.05
N ILE A 195 12.68 -2.95 -22.63
CA ILE A 195 12.57 -1.48 -22.59
C ILE A 195 12.44 -0.97 -21.14
N ARG A 196 11.87 -1.78 -20.23
CA ARG A 196 11.67 -1.41 -18.82
C ARG A 196 12.87 -1.67 -17.91
N LYS A 197 13.92 -2.38 -18.35
CA LYS A 197 15.09 -2.64 -17.48
C LYS A 197 15.91 -1.36 -17.31
N PRO A 198 15.99 -0.76 -16.11
CA PRO A 198 16.97 0.28 -15.87
C PRO A 198 18.39 -0.33 -15.91
N MET A 199 19.33 0.44 -16.44
CA MET A 199 20.74 0.12 -16.45
C MET A 199 21.21 -0.13 -15.00
N MET A 200 21.56 -1.38 -14.67
CA MET A 200 22.09 -1.75 -13.36
C MET A 200 23.51 -1.18 -13.20
N ILE A 201 23.62 0.05 -12.70
CA ILE A 201 24.91 0.64 -12.30
C ILE A 201 25.23 0.12 -10.90
N LYS A 202 26.40 -0.51 -10.73
CA LYS A 202 26.93 -0.92 -9.42
C LYS A 202 26.96 0.30 -8.50
N GLN A 203 26.22 0.24 -7.39
CA GLN A 203 26.16 1.28 -6.36
C GLN A 203 27.58 1.67 -5.90
N ALA A 204 27.99 2.90 -6.19
CA ALA A 204 28.99 3.59 -5.39
C ALA A 204 28.25 4.23 -4.20
N SER A 205 28.58 3.80 -2.99
CA SER A 205 28.05 4.37 -1.76
C SER A 205 28.53 5.82 -1.61
N CYS A 206 27.62 6.79 -1.63
CA CYS A 206 27.90 8.14 -1.15
C CYS A 206 27.07 8.41 0.11
N PRO A 207 27.70 8.76 1.25
CA PRO A 207 27.00 8.97 2.50
C PRO A 207 26.47 10.40 2.63
N LEU A 208 25.29 10.50 3.24
CA LEU A 208 24.79 11.64 4.02
C LEU A 208 24.37 12.94 3.29
N THR A 209 23.10 13.27 3.55
CA THR A 209 22.52 14.63 3.76
C THR A 209 21.87 15.27 2.54
N ASN A 210 20.54 15.43 2.56
CA ASN A 210 19.89 16.66 2.05
C ASN A 210 18.42 16.90 2.48
N ALA A 211 17.72 15.98 3.16
CA ALA A 211 16.44 16.31 3.80
C ALA A 211 16.61 17.16 5.09
N LEU A 212 17.72 16.99 5.81
CA LEU A 212 18.03 17.74 7.05
C LEU A 212 18.38 19.21 6.80
N ASN A 213 18.99 19.54 5.64
CA ASN A 213 19.29 20.93 5.28
C ASN A 213 18.02 21.75 4.98
N PHE A 214 16.96 21.09 4.49
CA PHE A 214 15.68 21.75 4.26
C PHE A 214 14.99 22.16 5.58
N LEU A 215 15.09 21.33 6.63
CA LEU A 215 14.54 21.64 7.97
C LEU A 215 15.43 22.59 8.79
N LEU A 216 16.75 22.58 8.61
CA LEU A 216 17.68 23.42 9.37
C LEU A 216 17.79 24.87 8.85
N SER A 217 17.31 25.16 7.63
CA SER A 217 17.28 26.51 7.07
C SER A 217 16.31 27.48 7.76
N ARG A 218 15.46 27.00 8.69
CA ARG A 218 14.53 27.85 9.48
C ARG A 218 14.99 28.14 10.92
N GLY A 219 16.22 27.79 11.26
CA GLY A 219 16.78 27.92 12.62
C GLY A 219 17.66 29.16 12.89
N GLN A 220 17.83 30.11 11.98
CA GLN A 220 18.60 31.33 12.27
C GLN A 220 17.71 32.48 12.74
N ARG A 221 17.29 32.42 14.01
CA ARG A 221 17.03 33.64 14.78
C ARG A 221 18.38 34.22 15.17
N ARG A 222 18.63 35.49 14.81
CA ARG A 222 19.76 36.30 15.27
C ARG A 222 19.92 36.17 16.79
N LEU A 223 20.96 35.48 17.24
CA LEU A 223 21.51 35.63 18.58
C LEU A 223 22.73 36.54 18.49
N LYS A 224 22.69 37.62 19.27
CA LYS A 224 23.76 38.60 19.45
C LYS A 224 25.04 37.90 19.91
N MET A 225 26.19 38.37 19.42
CA MET A 225 27.51 38.01 19.93
C MET A 225 27.63 38.22 21.44
N ASP A 226 28.13 37.21 22.14
CA ASP A 226 28.65 37.33 23.49
C ASP A 226 29.95 38.15 23.50
N ARG A 227 30.04 39.11 24.42
CA ARG A 227 31.33 39.55 24.97
C ARG A 227 31.43 39.00 26.39
N CYS A 228 32.29 38.01 26.55
CA CYS A 228 32.82 37.60 27.85
C CYS A 228 33.83 38.65 28.32
N CYS A 229 33.63 39.25 29.50
CA CYS A 229 34.72 39.76 30.33
C CYS A 229 34.28 39.89 31.80
N LYS A 230 34.82 38.98 32.61
CA LYS A 230 35.24 39.06 34.03
C LYS A 230 34.51 40.04 34.97
N ARG A 231 33.94 39.48 36.04
CA ARG A 231 33.60 40.17 37.29
C ARG A 231 34.86 40.77 37.95
N LYS A 232 34.73 41.98 38.50
CA LYS A 232 35.21 42.33 39.84
C LYS A 232 34.14 43.21 40.51
N LEU A 233 33.87 42.90 41.77
CA LEU A 233 33.08 43.74 42.67
C LEU A 233 33.77 45.10 42.83
N GLU A 234 32.99 46.17 42.87
CA GLU A 234 33.16 47.21 43.88
C GLU A 234 31.90 48.08 43.97
N SER A 235 31.54 48.36 45.23
CA SER A 235 30.47 49.22 45.71
C SER A 235 30.72 50.68 45.39
N GLN A 236 29.68 51.43 45.04
CA GLN A 236 29.49 52.78 45.61
C GLN A 236 28.09 53.31 45.34
N ALA A 237 27.59 53.98 46.36
CA ALA A 237 26.31 54.63 46.41
C ALA A 237 26.29 55.91 45.57
N ASP A 238 25.06 56.36 45.32
CA ASP A 238 24.57 57.69 45.67
C ASP A 238 24.12 58.60 44.51
N CYS A 239 23.10 59.39 44.86
CA CYS A 239 22.68 60.67 44.28
C CYS A 239 21.62 60.73 43.14
N LYS A 240 20.43 61.21 43.58
CA LYS A 240 19.70 62.41 43.12
C LYS A 240 18.49 62.28 42.17
N ALA A 241 17.33 62.27 42.82
CA ALA A 241 16.13 63.13 42.67
C ALA A 241 16.04 64.14 41.50
N LYS A 242 14.86 64.19 40.85
CA LYS A 242 13.85 65.27 40.95
C LYS A 242 12.60 64.99 40.07
N ASP A 243 11.42 65.06 40.69
CA ASP A 243 10.18 65.83 40.37
C ASP A 243 9.96 66.32 38.91
N ASP A 244 8.77 66.43 38.30
CA ASP A 244 7.36 66.65 38.72
C ASP A 244 6.51 66.42 37.43
N SER A 245 5.32 65.79 37.33
CA SER A 245 3.96 66.08 37.84
C SER A 245 2.91 66.22 36.69
N SER A 246 1.63 66.05 37.06
CA SER A 246 0.34 66.19 36.32
C SER A 246 -0.23 64.92 35.64
N LYS A 247 -1.13 64.15 36.27
CA LYS A 247 -2.59 64.31 36.58
C LYS A 247 -3.53 64.06 35.38
N TYR A 248 -4.38 63.03 35.46
CA TYR A 248 -5.85 63.12 35.62
C TYR A 248 -6.47 61.74 35.98
N ASN A 249 -7.47 61.77 36.87
CA ASN A 249 -8.20 60.69 37.55
C ASN A 249 -9.25 60.00 36.62
N LEU A 250 -9.57 58.70 36.70
CA LEU A 250 -10.26 57.90 37.74
C LEU A 250 -11.80 58.10 37.72
N GLU A 251 -12.57 57.04 37.43
CA GLU A 251 -13.66 56.54 38.28
C GLU A 251 -14.38 55.30 37.71
N ALA A 252 -14.72 54.39 38.62
CA ALA A 252 -15.52 53.18 38.47
C ALA A 252 -16.43 53.06 39.70
N ALA A 253 -17.68 52.57 39.55
CA ALA A 253 -18.54 52.00 40.61
C ALA A 253 -19.89 51.55 39.98
N ALA A 254 -20.31 50.28 40.08
CA ALA A 254 -21.10 49.62 41.17
C ALA A 254 -22.62 49.66 40.86
N LEU A 255 -23.35 48.54 40.66
CA LEU A 255 -23.92 47.50 41.57
C LEU A 255 -25.47 47.57 41.67
N ASN A 256 -26.10 46.45 41.29
CA ASN A 256 -27.29 45.74 41.82
C ASN A 256 -28.66 46.38 42.13
N SER A 257 -29.72 45.72 41.64
CA SER A 257 -31.00 45.29 42.30
C SER A 257 -32.04 45.01 41.18
N GLY A 258 -33.00 44.08 41.21
CA GLY A 258 -33.51 43.04 42.11
C GLY A 258 -34.88 42.58 41.55
N ASP A 259 -35.10 41.26 41.49
CA ASP A 259 -36.33 40.42 41.45
C ASP A 259 -37.66 40.91 40.84
N VAL A 260 -38.33 40.04 40.04
CA VAL A 260 -39.76 39.62 40.20
C VAL A 260 -40.05 38.31 39.40
N LEU A 261 -40.75 37.38 40.07
CA LEU A 261 -41.36 36.10 39.63
C LEU A 261 -42.45 36.22 38.52
N CYS A 262 -42.64 35.17 37.71
CA CYS A 262 -43.96 34.47 37.59
C CYS A 262 -43.89 33.17 36.76
N ASP A 263 -44.41 32.08 37.34
CA ASP A 263 -44.77 30.81 36.68
C ASP A 263 -46.09 30.95 35.89
N ILE A 264 -46.31 30.11 34.85
CA ILE A 264 -47.57 29.38 34.61
C ILE A 264 -47.42 28.28 33.53
N LEU A 265 -47.96 27.14 33.94
CA LEU A 265 -48.31 25.83 33.39
C LEU A 265 -49.03 25.67 32.02
N LEU A 266 -48.82 24.46 31.45
CA LEU A 266 -49.76 23.50 30.83
C LEU A 266 -50.18 23.52 29.33
N GLN A 267 -49.77 22.40 28.68
CA GLN A 267 -50.52 21.42 27.86
C GLN A 267 -51.20 21.75 26.50
N LYS A 268 -50.76 20.93 25.53
CA LYS A 268 -51.49 20.24 24.44
C LYS A 268 -52.21 21.08 23.38
N ASN A 269 -51.80 20.91 22.12
CA ASN A 269 -52.74 20.49 21.08
C ASN A 269 -52.09 19.80 19.87
N ARG A 270 -52.90 18.92 19.28
CA ARG A 270 -52.62 17.90 18.27
C ARG A 270 -52.69 18.42 16.83
N PHE A 271 -51.88 17.80 15.97
CA PHE A 271 -52.05 17.49 14.53
C PHE A 271 -52.31 18.62 13.50
N LYS A 272 -51.35 18.80 12.58
CA LYS A 272 -51.58 18.67 11.11
C LYS A 272 -50.27 18.54 10.32
N LYS A 273 -50.31 17.66 9.31
CA LYS A 273 -49.32 17.41 8.25
C LYS A 273 -48.90 18.70 7.52
N MET A 274 -47.60 18.87 7.25
CA MET A 274 -47.11 19.35 5.95
C MET A 274 -45.61 19.06 5.75
N ASN A 275 -45.26 18.84 4.47
CA ASN A 275 -43.95 18.53 3.89
C ASN A 275 -42.76 19.32 4.45
N LEU A 276 -41.57 18.71 4.44
CA LEU A 276 -40.29 19.40 4.18
C LEU A 276 -39.19 18.40 3.79
N ASN A 277 -38.65 18.58 2.59
CA ASN A 277 -37.33 18.08 2.19
C ASN A 277 -36.30 18.48 3.26
N PHE A 278 -35.51 17.53 3.75
CA PHE A 278 -34.35 17.84 4.58
C PHE A 278 -33.07 17.38 3.90
N ASP A 279 -32.44 18.38 3.31
CA ASP A 279 -31.05 18.43 2.93
C ASP A 279 -30.20 18.82 4.17
N LYS A 280 -28.92 18.43 4.15
CA LYS A 280 -27.80 18.83 5.04
C LYS A 280 -27.51 18.02 6.30
N ASN A 281 -26.47 17.18 6.14
CA ASN A 281 -25.29 17.03 7.00
C ASN A 281 -25.21 18.01 8.18
N ARG A 282 -25.22 17.46 9.40
CA ARG A 282 -24.64 18.10 10.59
C ARG A 282 -23.56 17.18 11.15
N SER A 283 -22.31 17.51 10.87
CA SER A 283 -21.15 17.04 11.65
C SER A 283 -21.03 17.91 12.89
N VAL A 284 -21.04 17.30 14.07
CA VAL A 284 -20.78 17.99 15.34
C VAL A 284 -19.27 17.91 15.60
N SER A 285 -18.59 19.05 15.57
CA SER A 285 -17.18 19.18 15.91
C SER A 285 -17.02 19.43 17.41
N PHE A 286 -16.32 18.55 18.13
CA PHE A 286 -15.81 18.86 19.46
C PHE A 286 -14.44 19.55 19.32
N SER A 287 -14.38 20.82 19.72
CA SER A 287 -13.15 21.52 20.02
C SER A 287 -12.74 21.15 21.44
N CYS A 288 -11.53 20.66 21.63
CA CYS A 288 -10.95 20.48 22.97
C CYS A 288 -9.67 21.33 23.04
N ASP A 289 -9.76 22.41 23.81
CA ASP A 289 -8.65 23.31 24.13
C ASP A 289 -7.61 22.57 24.97
N TYR A 290 -6.38 22.47 24.47
CA TYR A 290 -5.27 21.84 25.17
C TYR A 290 -4.33 22.92 25.72
N ASP A 291 -4.72 23.52 26.84
CA ASP A 291 -3.86 24.42 27.62
C ASP A 291 -4.22 24.40 29.10
N THR A 292 -3.86 23.33 29.81
CA THR A 292 -3.50 23.37 31.25
C THR A 292 -3.06 22.00 31.73
N LEU A 293 -1.78 21.86 32.10
CA LEU A 293 -1.27 21.11 33.26
C LEU A 293 0.23 20.85 33.07
N ARG A 294 1.05 21.84 33.43
CA ARG A 294 2.47 21.65 33.70
C ARG A 294 2.83 22.42 34.97
N LYS A 295 2.91 21.67 36.09
CA LYS A 295 3.74 21.87 37.30
C LYS A 295 2.99 21.42 38.57
N SER A 296 3.46 20.32 39.16
CA SER A 296 3.77 20.29 40.60
C SER A 296 4.77 19.16 40.88
N SER A 297 5.90 19.57 41.44
CA SER A 297 6.94 18.74 42.04
C SER A 297 6.59 18.47 43.51
N GLY A 298 6.85 17.26 44.02
CA GLY A 298 6.91 17.03 45.47
C GLY A 298 6.79 15.58 45.94
N SER A 299 7.95 14.94 46.19
CA SER A 299 8.29 14.20 47.41
C SER A 299 7.58 12.88 47.81
N VAL A 300 8.41 11.82 47.84
CA VAL A 300 8.55 10.77 48.88
C VAL A 300 7.37 9.81 49.11
N TYR A 301 7.58 8.52 48.78
CA TYR A 301 7.64 7.43 49.76
C TYR A 301 8.37 6.23 49.15
N SER A 302 9.36 5.72 49.90
CA SER A 302 10.01 4.44 49.68
C SER A 302 9.11 3.31 50.15
N THR A 303 9.09 2.19 49.45
CA THR A 303 9.22 0.86 50.08
C THR A 303 9.85 -0.12 49.10
N SER A 304 10.91 -0.75 49.61
CA SER A 304 11.67 -1.84 49.03
C SER A 304 10.84 -3.11 48.84
N PHE A 305 11.13 -3.89 47.81
CA PHE A 305 11.34 -5.34 47.98
C PHE A 305 12.37 -5.85 46.95
N ARG A 306 13.38 -6.54 47.48
CA ARG A 306 14.49 -7.23 46.80
C ARG A 306 14.10 -8.66 46.43
N GLY A 307 14.84 -9.23 45.47
CA GLY A 307 15.02 -10.67 45.23
C GLY A 307 15.15 -10.96 43.73
N GLU A 308 16.35 -10.91 43.14
CA GLU A 308 17.25 -12.07 42.87
C GLU A 308 16.57 -13.09 41.91
N HIS A 309 17.04 -13.39 40.69
CA HIS A 309 18.39 -13.83 40.31
C HIS A 309 18.70 -13.58 38.82
N HIS A 310 19.95 -13.18 38.57
CA HIS A 310 20.64 -13.24 37.28
C HIS A 310 21.61 -14.44 37.36
N ALA A 311 21.47 -15.44 36.48
CA ALA A 311 22.55 -16.30 35.96
C ALA A 311 22.00 -17.59 35.36
N THR A 312 22.06 -17.74 34.02
CA THR A 312 22.65 -18.90 33.33
C THR A 312 22.61 -18.66 31.82
N PHE A 313 23.55 -17.83 31.40
CA PHE A 313 24.10 -17.76 30.05
C PHE A 313 25.09 -18.94 29.94
N PHE A 314 25.00 -19.75 28.88
CA PHE A 314 25.73 -21.00 28.59
C PHE A 314 25.23 -22.29 29.27
N ASN A 315 24.43 -23.07 28.54
CA ASN A 315 24.63 -24.52 28.29
C ASN A 315 23.38 -25.12 27.63
N PHE A 316 23.41 -25.32 26.31
CA PHE A 316 23.00 -26.59 25.67
C PHE A 316 23.23 -26.54 24.15
N LEU A 317 24.48 -26.74 23.74
CA LEU A 317 24.86 -27.18 22.40
C LEU A 317 25.82 -28.35 22.58
N ARG A 318 25.30 -29.59 22.60
CA ARG A 318 25.91 -30.77 21.95
C ARG A 318 25.11 -32.05 22.18
N ASN A 319 25.11 -32.86 21.13
CA ASN A 319 24.68 -34.26 20.96
C ASN A 319 23.18 -34.39 20.61
N SER A 320 22.79 -34.92 19.45
CA SER A 320 23.41 -36.01 18.68
C SER A 320 23.17 -35.89 17.17
N CYS A 321 24.20 -36.23 16.40
CA CYS A 321 24.12 -36.51 14.97
C CYS A 321 23.44 -37.86 14.71
N GLY A 322 22.73 -37.98 13.59
CA GLY A 322 22.50 -39.27 12.92
C GLY A 322 21.16 -39.39 12.18
N LEU A 323 21.24 -39.38 10.83
CA LEU A 323 20.35 -40.06 9.86
C LEU A 323 18.90 -39.48 9.75
N ASP A 324 18.23 -39.38 8.60
CA ASP A 324 18.41 -39.91 7.26
C ASP A 324 17.52 -39.07 6.32
N THR A 325 18.06 -38.47 5.25
CA THR A 325 17.26 -37.72 4.26
C THR A 325 17.23 -38.48 2.94
N ASN A 326 16.26 -39.40 2.78
CA ASN A 326 15.88 -39.96 1.48
C ASN A 326 14.49 -40.62 1.54
N ARG A 327 13.52 -40.03 0.83
CA ARG A 327 12.19 -40.52 0.34
C ARG A 327 11.23 -39.32 0.40
N LEU A 328 10.71 -38.72 -0.67
CA LEU A 328 10.10 -39.27 -1.88
C LEU A 328 10.17 -38.24 -3.03
N PHE A 329 10.87 -38.55 -4.11
CA PHE A 329 10.56 -38.06 -5.45
C PHE A 329 10.81 -39.22 -6.42
N LYS A 330 9.76 -39.74 -7.08
CA LYS A 330 9.91 -40.69 -8.18
C LYS A 330 9.79 -39.91 -9.48
N LYS A 331 10.95 -39.64 -10.08
CA LYS A 331 11.12 -39.28 -11.48
C LYS A 331 11.32 -40.60 -12.23
N VAL A 332 10.55 -40.83 -13.29
CA VAL A 332 10.71 -41.98 -14.19
C VAL A 332 11.85 -41.65 -15.17
N PRO A 333 12.75 -42.60 -15.48
CA PRO A 333 13.50 -42.57 -16.72
C PRO A 333 13.24 -43.80 -17.60
N ASP A 334 13.40 -43.57 -18.90
CA ASP A 334 13.21 -44.47 -20.04
C ASP A 334 14.29 -45.57 -20.16
N GLU A 335 13.88 -46.69 -20.79
CA GLU A 335 14.58 -47.61 -21.72
C GLU A 335 16.01 -48.11 -21.40
N GLU A 336 16.46 -49.35 -21.66
CA GLU A 336 15.99 -50.42 -22.55
C GLU A 336 16.74 -51.74 -22.21
N ALA A 337 16.12 -52.86 -22.62
CA ALA A 337 16.72 -54.13 -23.04
C ALA A 337 17.74 -54.88 -22.15
N THR A 338 17.31 -56.02 -21.58
CA THR A 338 17.68 -57.38 -22.07
C THR A 338 16.97 -58.48 -21.29
N THR A 339 16.17 -59.29 -22.00
CA THR A 339 15.74 -60.65 -21.67
C THR A 339 16.95 -61.61 -21.73
N PRO A 340 16.93 -62.84 -21.14
CA PRO A 340 15.81 -63.76 -21.31
C PRO A 340 15.54 -64.90 -20.27
N ILE A 341 14.39 -65.54 -20.50
CA ILE A 341 14.13 -67.00 -20.48
C ILE A 341 13.58 -67.70 -19.21
N LEU A 342 12.35 -68.18 -19.40
CA LEU A 342 11.68 -69.44 -19.03
C LEU A 342 11.00 -69.68 -17.66
N ALA A 343 9.69 -69.96 -17.82
CA ALA A 343 8.95 -71.13 -17.34
C ALA A 343 8.03 -70.98 -16.10
N SER A 344 6.73 -71.02 -16.41
CA SER A 344 5.58 -71.51 -15.63
C SER A 344 5.71 -73.04 -15.34
N PRO A 345 4.80 -73.76 -14.62
CA PRO A 345 3.41 -73.41 -14.27
C PRO A 345 2.86 -73.85 -12.88
N CYS A 346 1.67 -73.32 -12.61
CA CYS A 346 0.49 -73.85 -11.91
C CYS A 346 0.56 -75.16 -11.11
N ASN A 347 -0.12 -75.16 -9.96
CA ASN A 347 -1.02 -76.25 -9.52
C ASN A 347 -2.07 -75.69 -8.54
N GLY A 348 -3.34 -75.97 -8.80
CA GLY A 348 -4.47 -75.66 -7.94
C GLY A 348 -4.91 -76.85 -7.08
N THR A 349 -5.93 -76.63 -6.25
CA THR A 349 -7.04 -77.57 -5.94
C THR A 349 -8.06 -76.89 -5.04
N ASP A 350 -9.33 -77.15 -5.35
CA ASP A 350 -10.59 -76.70 -4.76
C ASP A 350 -10.85 -77.11 -3.30
N CYS A 351 -11.75 -76.39 -2.61
CA CYS A 351 -12.72 -76.90 -1.62
C CYS A 351 -13.88 -75.89 -1.41
N ASP A 352 -15.13 -76.39 -1.44
CA ASP A 352 -16.43 -75.69 -1.44
C ASP A 352 -16.91 -75.08 -0.10
N HIS A 353 -17.69 -73.97 -0.23
CA HIS A 353 -18.83 -73.34 0.51
C HIS A 353 -19.28 -73.79 1.95
N PRO A 354 -20.04 -72.98 2.76
CA PRO A 354 -20.99 -71.91 2.36
C PRO A 354 -21.12 -70.63 3.25
N THR A 355 -21.73 -69.59 2.64
CA THR A 355 -22.53 -68.47 3.19
C THR A 355 -22.29 -67.95 4.62
N THR A 356 -21.86 -66.69 4.71
CA THR A 356 -22.51 -65.70 5.60
C THR A 356 -22.34 -64.30 5.03
N SER A 357 -23.46 -63.57 5.02
CA SER A 357 -23.63 -62.22 4.54
C SER A 357 -22.80 -61.21 5.33
N LYS A 358 -22.06 -60.36 4.60
CA LYS A 358 -21.81 -58.95 4.90
C LYS A 358 -20.98 -58.35 3.76
N THR A 359 -21.68 -57.94 2.71
CA THR A 359 -21.13 -57.04 1.70
C THR A 359 -20.93 -55.68 2.37
N GLN A 360 -19.77 -55.47 3.00
CA GLN A 360 -19.26 -54.12 3.19
C GLN A 360 -18.90 -53.59 1.81
N GLN A 361 -19.84 -52.87 1.21
CA GLN A 361 -19.53 -51.87 0.20
C GLN A 361 -18.47 -50.96 0.80
N ILE A 362 -17.22 -51.19 0.42
CA ILE A 362 -16.19 -50.17 0.45
C ILE A 362 -16.68 -49.15 -0.58
N SER A 363 -17.43 -48.14 -0.11
CA SER A 363 -17.70 -46.96 -0.89
C SER A 363 -16.34 -46.36 -1.21
N ALA A 364 -15.90 -46.54 -2.45
CA ALA A 364 -14.93 -45.68 -3.08
C ALA A 364 -15.53 -44.26 -3.00
N ASP A 365 -15.21 -43.58 -1.90
CA ASP A 365 -15.56 -42.19 -1.66
C ASP A 365 -14.65 -41.37 -2.58
N CYS A 366 -15.04 -41.41 -3.85
CA CYS A 366 -14.47 -40.68 -4.93
C CYS A 366 -14.76 -39.22 -4.62
N LYS A 367 -13.86 -38.56 -3.88
CA LYS A 367 -13.75 -37.10 -3.86
C LYS A 367 -13.76 -36.67 -5.32
N ARG A 368 -14.91 -36.22 -5.83
CA ARG A 368 -15.04 -35.64 -7.17
C ARG A 368 -14.05 -34.50 -7.20
N LYS A 369 -12.87 -34.72 -7.79
CA LYS A 369 -11.90 -33.65 -8.06
C LYS A 369 -12.67 -32.67 -8.93
N SER A 370 -13.01 -31.49 -8.40
CA SER A 370 -13.66 -30.48 -9.22
C SER A 370 -12.76 -30.20 -10.42
N ARG A 371 -13.36 -30.08 -11.60
CA ARG A 371 -12.60 -29.68 -12.78
C ARG A 371 -12.01 -28.29 -12.53
N PRO A 372 -10.74 -28.05 -12.93
CA PRO A 372 -10.17 -26.72 -12.84
C PRO A 372 -10.98 -25.76 -13.70
N LYS A 373 -11.13 -24.53 -13.22
CA LYS A 373 -11.93 -23.47 -13.87
C LYS A 373 -11.08 -22.48 -14.64
N TRP A 374 -9.78 -22.46 -14.37
CA TRP A 374 -8.85 -21.51 -14.96
C TRP A 374 -7.61 -22.25 -15.45
N SER A 375 -7.11 -21.82 -16.62
CA SER A 375 -5.77 -22.14 -17.13
C SER A 375 -4.97 -20.85 -17.25
N ILE A 376 -3.71 -20.90 -16.84
CA ILE A 376 -2.79 -19.77 -16.76
C ILE A 376 -1.49 -20.17 -17.43
N GLU A 377 -1.08 -19.41 -18.44
CA GLU A 377 0.25 -19.53 -19.05
C GLU A 377 1.20 -18.52 -18.42
N VAL A 378 2.39 -19.00 -18.07
CA VAL A 378 3.37 -18.25 -17.28
C VAL A 378 4.74 -18.39 -17.94
N LEU A 379 5.34 -17.27 -18.30
CA LEU A 379 6.71 -17.17 -18.78
C LEU A 379 7.67 -17.04 -17.59
N ASP A 380 8.61 -17.96 -17.45
CA ASP A 380 9.73 -17.85 -16.53
C ASP A 380 10.84 -16.99 -17.17
N LEU A 381 11.18 -15.87 -16.53
CA LEU A 381 12.12 -14.88 -17.08
C LEU A 381 13.57 -15.38 -17.12
N LYS A 382 13.92 -16.35 -16.28
CA LYS A 382 15.29 -16.87 -16.19
C LYS A 382 15.54 -17.95 -17.25
N THR A 383 14.60 -18.87 -17.37
CA THR A 383 14.68 -20.00 -18.30
C THR A 383 14.14 -19.68 -19.69
N ARG A 384 13.34 -18.61 -19.82
CA ARG A 384 12.59 -18.23 -21.04
C ARG A 384 11.62 -19.32 -21.51
N THR A 385 11.12 -20.13 -20.57
CA THR A 385 10.15 -21.19 -20.87
C THR A 385 8.75 -20.78 -20.44
N VAL A 386 7.74 -21.23 -21.19
CA VAL A 386 6.33 -21.07 -20.83
C VAL A 386 5.84 -22.34 -20.14
N GLN A 387 5.19 -22.17 -18.99
CA GLN A 387 4.58 -23.24 -18.21
C GLN A 387 3.08 -22.97 -18.05
N SER A 388 2.27 -24.03 -18.09
CA SER A 388 0.83 -23.94 -17.90
C SER A 388 0.44 -24.43 -16.51
N TYR A 389 -0.42 -23.66 -15.85
CA TYR A 389 -1.00 -23.98 -14.55
C TYR A 389 -2.52 -24.02 -14.65
N THR A 390 -3.16 -24.82 -13.81
CA THR A 390 -4.61 -24.84 -13.70
C THR A 390 -5.03 -24.66 -12.26
N CYS A 391 -6.10 -23.90 -12.02
CA CYS A 391 -6.64 -23.71 -10.68
C CYS A 391 -8.17 -23.64 -10.67
N ASN A 392 -8.74 -23.80 -9.48
CA ASN A 392 -10.16 -23.58 -9.25
C ASN A 392 -10.48 -22.11 -9.05
N THR A 393 -9.58 -21.37 -8.38
CA THR A 393 -9.78 -19.97 -7.98
C THR A 393 -8.63 -19.12 -8.45
N LEU A 394 -8.95 -17.98 -9.05
CA LEU A 394 -8.02 -16.98 -9.53
C LEU A 394 -8.16 -15.68 -8.72
N VAL A 395 -7.03 -15.13 -8.26
CA VAL A 395 -6.99 -13.83 -7.56
C VAL A 395 -6.11 -12.88 -8.36
N LEU A 396 -6.69 -11.77 -8.80
CA LEU A 396 -5.95 -10.66 -9.42
C LEU A 396 -5.41 -9.74 -8.32
N ALA A 397 -4.10 -9.51 -8.33
CA ALA A 397 -3.39 -8.69 -7.34
C ALA A 397 -2.31 -7.81 -8.00
N ASN A 398 -2.58 -7.31 -9.21
CA ASN A 398 -1.60 -6.70 -10.12
C ASN A 398 -1.21 -5.24 -9.78
N GLY A 399 -1.62 -4.70 -8.64
CA GLY A 399 -1.28 -3.31 -8.29
C GLY A 399 -1.86 -2.29 -9.28
N ALA A 400 -1.21 -1.15 -9.50
CA ALA A 400 -1.70 -0.13 -10.44
C ALA A 400 -0.59 0.66 -11.14
N SER A 401 0.65 0.16 -11.10
CA SER A 401 1.84 0.92 -11.47
C SER A 401 2.57 0.41 -12.71
N ASP A 402 2.03 -0.60 -13.42
CA ASP A 402 2.71 -1.20 -14.58
C ASP A 402 2.79 -0.26 -15.80
N LEU A 403 1.71 0.49 -16.06
CA LEU A 403 1.58 1.32 -17.26
C LEU A 403 1.32 2.77 -16.86
N PRO A 404 2.31 3.68 -16.98
CA PRO A 404 2.05 5.10 -16.75
C PRO A 404 1.08 5.66 -17.79
N ASN A 405 0.24 6.59 -17.37
CA ASN A 405 -0.64 7.33 -18.26
C ASN A 405 0.18 8.33 -19.06
N ARG A 406 0.01 8.33 -20.39
CA ARG A 406 0.74 9.21 -21.30
C ARG A 406 -0.15 10.37 -21.77
N LEU A 407 0.47 11.51 -22.03
CA LEU A 407 -0.16 12.60 -22.77
C LEU A 407 0.00 12.35 -24.26
N THR A 408 -1.07 12.49 -25.03
CA THR A 408 -0.98 12.54 -26.49
C THR A 408 -0.51 13.95 -26.87
N ILE A 409 0.80 14.15 -26.92
CA ILE A 409 1.41 15.44 -27.30
C ILE A 409 1.49 15.50 -28.83
N CYS A 410 2.16 14.52 -29.44
CA CYS A 410 2.26 14.37 -30.88
C CYS A 410 2.01 12.90 -31.23
N SER A 411 1.05 12.61 -32.12
CA SER A 411 0.70 11.23 -32.50
C SER A 411 1.79 10.55 -33.32
N ASP A 412 2.65 11.34 -33.96
CA ASP A 412 3.55 10.88 -35.02
C ASP A 412 5.03 10.82 -34.55
N LYS A 413 5.31 11.26 -33.32
CA LYS A 413 6.67 11.31 -32.74
C LYS A 413 6.76 10.37 -31.54
N LYS A 414 7.88 9.65 -31.44
CA LYS A 414 8.23 8.89 -30.24
C LYS A 414 8.67 9.85 -29.14
N ASP A 415 8.26 9.58 -27.90
CA ASP A 415 8.73 10.34 -26.73
C ASP A 415 10.27 10.36 -26.69
N PRO A 416 10.90 11.54 -26.55
CA PRO A 416 12.35 11.64 -26.47
C PRO A 416 12.84 11.09 -25.12
N ASN A 417 14.12 10.71 -25.05
CA ASN A 417 14.68 10.07 -23.85
C ASN A 417 14.65 10.96 -22.58
N TRP A 418 14.53 12.29 -22.74
CA TRP A 418 14.39 13.25 -21.65
C TRP A 418 12.92 13.51 -21.23
N LEU A 419 11.96 12.82 -21.86
CA LEU A 419 10.55 12.78 -21.46
C LEU A 419 10.27 11.47 -20.70
N LEU A 420 10.12 11.61 -19.40
CA LEU A 420 10.03 10.53 -18.43
C LEU A 420 8.61 10.39 -17.88
N HIS A 421 8.27 9.21 -17.39
CA HIS A 421 6.91 8.89 -16.91
C HIS A 421 6.88 8.34 -15.48
N ASP A 422 8.00 8.38 -14.78
CA ASP A 422 8.15 7.92 -13.41
C ASP A 422 9.25 8.69 -12.67
N VAL A 423 9.18 8.70 -11.34
CA VAL A 423 10.08 9.46 -10.46
C VAL A 423 11.49 8.86 -10.43
N ARG A 424 11.61 7.52 -10.53
CA ARG A 424 12.91 6.85 -10.44
C ARG A 424 13.78 7.15 -11.64
N SER A 425 13.21 7.09 -12.84
CA SER A 425 13.90 7.48 -14.07
C SER A 425 14.36 8.93 -13.98
N LEU A 426 13.53 9.85 -13.45
CA LEU A 426 13.94 11.23 -13.20
C LEU A 426 15.16 11.31 -12.29
N GLU A 427 15.15 10.61 -11.16
CA GLU A 427 16.24 10.69 -10.20
C GLU A 427 17.57 10.22 -10.80
N ILE A 428 17.56 9.08 -11.50
CA ILE A 428 18.74 8.51 -12.15
C ILE A 428 19.24 9.41 -13.29
N GLU A 429 18.36 9.74 -14.24
CA GLU A 429 18.74 10.49 -15.43
C GLU A 429 19.17 11.92 -15.10
N LEU A 430 18.55 12.55 -14.10
CA LEU A 430 18.96 13.87 -13.64
C LEU A 430 20.34 13.84 -12.97
N ASP A 431 20.65 12.82 -12.17
CA ASP A 431 22.00 12.69 -11.59
C ASP A 431 23.07 12.48 -12.65
N LEU A 432 22.80 11.62 -13.64
CA LEU A 432 23.71 11.41 -14.77
C LEU A 432 23.89 12.70 -15.57
N TYR A 433 22.80 13.41 -15.84
CA TYR A 433 22.84 14.69 -16.54
C TYR A 433 23.67 15.73 -15.79
N MET A 434 23.48 15.88 -14.48
CA MET A 434 24.24 16.80 -13.64
C MET A 434 25.74 16.46 -13.54
N GLN A 435 26.11 15.19 -13.62
CA GLN A 435 27.52 14.79 -13.66
C GLN A 435 28.21 15.18 -14.97
N GLN A 436 27.46 15.22 -16.06
CA GLN A 436 27.98 15.52 -17.41
C GLN A 436 27.99 17.02 -17.73
N HIS A 437 27.21 17.82 -17.01
CA HIS A 437 27.03 19.25 -17.30
C HIS A 437 27.62 20.12 -16.19
N THR A 438 28.64 20.91 -16.54
CA THR A 438 29.23 21.90 -15.64
C THR A 438 28.59 23.26 -15.90
N GLY A 439 27.50 23.59 -15.20
CA GLY A 439 26.80 24.87 -15.39
C GLY A 439 25.47 24.95 -14.65
N GLU A 440 24.76 26.06 -14.88
CA GLU A 440 23.37 26.18 -14.46
C GLU A 440 22.52 25.21 -15.29
N ILE A 441 21.68 24.42 -14.60
CA ILE A 441 20.88 23.37 -15.21
C ILE A 441 19.51 23.96 -15.58
N ASP A 442 19.10 23.76 -16.83
CA ASP A 442 17.77 24.11 -17.30
C ASP A 442 16.68 23.45 -16.44
N PRO A 443 15.50 24.08 -16.29
CA PRO A 443 14.46 23.57 -15.41
C PRO A 443 13.96 22.19 -15.81
N VAL A 444 13.47 21.43 -14.83
CA VAL A 444 12.64 20.24 -15.07
C VAL A 444 11.17 20.63 -15.11
N LEU A 445 10.48 20.29 -16.18
CA LEU A 445 9.03 20.40 -16.28
C LEU A 445 8.37 19.16 -15.66
N ILE A 446 7.61 19.34 -14.60
CA ILE A 446 6.85 18.28 -13.93
C ILE A 446 5.37 18.48 -14.23
N VAL A 447 4.73 17.46 -14.80
CA VAL A 447 3.31 17.49 -15.20
C VAL A 447 2.50 16.57 -14.31
N GLY A 448 1.55 17.13 -13.56
CA GLY A 448 0.67 16.38 -12.65
C GLY A 448 0.44 17.12 -11.34
N ALA A 449 -0.50 16.63 -10.52
CA ALA A 449 -0.85 17.27 -9.24
C ALA A 449 -1.00 16.25 -8.09
N GLY A 450 -0.58 15.00 -8.32
CA GLY A 450 -0.64 13.92 -7.34
C GLY A 450 0.61 13.85 -6.46
N LEU A 451 0.63 12.88 -5.54
CA LEU A 451 1.76 12.66 -4.63
C LEU A 451 3.06 12.37 -5.37
N SER A 452 3.02 11.58 -6.45
CA SER A 452 4.22 11.32 -7.28
C SER A 452 4.79 12.60 -7.90
N ALA A 453 3.93 13.53 -8.33
CA ALA A 453 4.39 14.83 -8.83
C ALA A 453 5.04 15.65 -7.71
N ALA A 454 4.47 15.61 -6.49
CA ALA A 454 5.08 16.23 -5.32
C ALA A 454 6.45 15.62 -4.98
N ASP A 455 6.60 14.30 -5.05
CA ASP A 455 7.89 13.61 -4.84
C ASP A 455 8.93 14.08 -5.85
N ALA A 456 8.58 14.14 -7.14
CA ALA A 456 9.46 14.64 -8.18
C ALA A 456 9.88 16.12 -7.96
N ILE A 457 8.94 16.97 -7.50
CA ILE A 457 9.23 18.38 -7.17
C ILE A 457 10.22 18.46 -6.00
N ILE A 458 10.01 17.66 -4.95
CA ILE A 458 10.87 17.63 -3.77
C ILE A 458 12.26 17.13 -4.17
N ALA A 459 12.36 16.03 -4.90
CA ALA A 459 13.62 15.45 -5.36
C ALA A 459 14.41 16.42 -6.24
N THR A 460 13.76 17.03 -7.24
CA THR A 460 14.41 17.98 -8.16
C THR A 460 14.91 19.23 -7.43
N ARG A 461 14.07 19.85 -6.59
CA ARG A 461 14.47 21.03 -5.82
C ARG A 461 15.55 20.71 -4.79
N GLY A 462 15.53 19.49 -4.22
CA GLY A 462 16.57 18.99 -3.33
C GLY A 462 17.96 18.92 -3.97
N LYS A 463 18.01 18.78 -5.31
CA LYS A 463 19.24 18.85 -6.11
C LYS A 463 19.58 20.26 -6.59
N ASN A 464 18.90 21.28 -6.07
CA ASN A 464 19.06 22.69 -6.45
C ASN A 464 18.75 22.97 -7.95
N VAL A 465 17.88 22.15 -8.56
CA VAL A 465 17.46 22.31 -9.97
C VAL A 465 16.11 23.04 -10.01
N PRO A 466 15.94 24.06 -10.89
CA PRO A 466 14.66 24.75 -11.03
C PRO A 466 13.53 23.83 -11.51
N VAL A 467 12.32 24.04 -10.98
CA VAL A 467 11.12 23.29 -11.38
C VAL A 467 10.09 24.19 -12.04
N LEU A 468 9.62 23.78 -13.23
CA LEU A 468 8.37 24.24 -13.82
C LEU A 468 7.28 23.20 -13.49
N HIS A 469 6.24 23.60 -12.76
CA HIS A 469 5.21 22.67 -12.31
C HIS A 469 3.87 22.93 -13.02
N LEU A 470 3.53 22.07 -13.97
CA LEU A 470 2.31 22.15 -14.77
C LEU A 470 1.20 21.27 -14.20
N PHE A 471 0.03 21.87 -13.96
CA PHE A 471 -1.14 21.16 -13.44
C PHE A 471 -2.45 21.78 -13.91
N ARG A 472 -3.46 20.93 -14.17
CA ARG A 472 -4.73 21.37 -14.78
C ARG A 472 -5.66 22.13 -13.84
N ASN A 473 -5.63 21.86 -12.54
CA ASN A 473 -6.52 22.47 -11.55
C ASN A 473 -5.76 22.72 -10.24
N LYS A 474 -6.11 23.81 -9.53
CA LYS A 474 -5.71 23.98 -8.12
C LYS A 474 -6.17 22.75 -7.33
N SER A 475 -5.24 22.15 -6.60
CA SER A 475 -5.31 20.80 -6.02
C SER A 475 -6.51 20.55 -5.11
N ARG A 476 -6.87 19.27 -4.97
CA ARG A 476 -7.81 18.78 -3.95
C ARG A 476 -7.24 19.02 -2.55
N ASP A 477 -8.12 19.23 -1.57
CA ASP A 477 -7.75 19.41 -0.16
C ASP A 477 -6.92 18.24 0.36
N LEU A 478 -5.60 18.44 0.43
CA LEU A 478 -4.62 17.42 0.82
C LEU A 478 -4.83 16.95 2.27
N ASN A 479 -5.39 17.80 3.15
CA ASN A 479 -5.65 17.45 4.55
C ASN A 479 -6.58 16.23 4.68
N LYS A 480 -7.49 16.03 3.72
CA LYS A 480 -8.38 14.86 3.70
C LYS A 480 -7.65 13.57 3.36
N GLN A 481 -6.47 13.64 2.78
CA GLN A 481 -5.68 12.48 2.34
C GLN A 481 -4.50 12.21 3.27
N LEU A 482 -3.80 13.28 3.68
CA LEU A 482 -2.57 13.26 4.45
C LEU A 482 -2.64 14.38 5.51
N PRO A 483 -2.54 14.07 6.82
CA PRO A 483 -2.45 15.09 7.86
C PRO A 483 -1.15 15.92 7.82
N GLU A 484 -1.24 17.24 7.94
CA GLU A 484 -0.09 18.16 7.82
C GLU A 484 1.05 17.87 8.81
N ASN A 485 0.71 17.50 10.04
CA ASN A 485 1.69 17.17 11.07
C ASN A 485 2.57 15.96 10.74
N MET A 486 2.07 15.02 9.92
CA MET A 486 2.79 13.82 9.50
C MET A 486 3.48 13.98 8.14
N TYR A 487 2.99 14.89 7.30
CA TYR A 487 3.40 15.02 5.89
C TYR A 487 3.69 16.49 5.49
N PRO A 488 4.49 17.24 6.27
CA PRO A 488 4.68 18.68 6.05
C PRO A 488 5.30 19.00 4.69
N GLU A 489 6.11 18.12 4.12
CA GLU A 489 6.75 18.29 2.80
C GLU A 489 5.72 18.33 1.66
N TYR A 490 4.69 17.48 1.72
CA TYR A 490 3.63 17.46 0.71
C TYR A 490 2.71 18.68 0.84
N HIS A 491 2.41 19.09 2.08
CA HIS A 491 1.66 20.32 2.35
C HIS A 491 2.42 21.55 1.87
N LYS A 492 3.76 21.52 1.94
CA LYS A 492 4.57 22.60 1.38
C LYS A 492 4.44 22.69 -0.14
N VAL A 493 4.46 21.57 -0.86
CA VAL A 493 4.22 21.56 -2.32
C VAL A 493 2.83 22.12 -2.62
N HIS A 494 1.81 21.66 -1.91
CA HIS A 494 0.44 22.12 -2.06
C HIS A 494 0.30 23.64 -1.80
N GLN A 495 0.96 24.15 -0.76
CA GLN A 495 1.03 25.58 -0.48
C GLN A 495 1.67 26.36 -1.65
N MET A 496 2.75 25.84 -2.24
CA MET A 496 3.39 26.45 -3.41
C MET A 496 2.50 26.43 -4.65
N MET A 497 1.64 25.43 -4.83
CA MET A 497 0.67 25.37 -5.93
C MET A 497 -0.43 26.43 -5.82
N GLN A 498 -0.81 26.81 -4.60
CA GLN A 498 -1.93 27.74 -4.35
C GLN A 498 -1.49 29.19 -4.23
N SER A 499 -0.23 29.42 -3.86
CA SER A 499 0.30 30.74 -3.57
C SER A 499 0.57 31.53 -4.85
N THR A 500 0.35 32.84 -4.78
CA THR A 500 0.76 33.81 -5.80
C THR A 500 2.19 34.29 -5.59
N SER A 501 2.85 33.87 -4.51
CA SER A 501 4.20 34.27 -4.17
C SER A 501 5.24 33.48 -4.97
N SER A 502 6.34 34.15 -5.31
CA SER A 502 7.49 33.49 -5.93
C SER A 502 8.22 32.61 -4.92
N TYR A 503 8.50 31.37 -5.30
CA TYR A 503 9.33 30.44 -4.54
C TYR A 503 10.62 30.21 -5.31
N SER A 504 11.76 30.29 -4.62
CA SER A 504 13.05 29.96 -5.24
C SER A 504 13.03 28.54 -5.81
N LEU A 505 13.49 28.41 -7.05
CA LEU A 505 13.57 27.16 -7.83
C LEU A 505 12.21 26.49 -8.08
N TYR A 506 11.10 27.23 -8.02
CA TYR A 506 9.78 26.68 -8.30
C TYR A 506 8.88 27.71 -8.99
N THR A 507 8.32 27.33 -10.14
CA THR A 507 7.34 28.11 -10.88
C THR A 507 6.09 27.28 -11.11
N ALA A 508 4.95 27.74 -10.57
CA ALA A 508 3.66 27.11 -10.80
C ALA A 508 3.08 27.54 -12.15
N LEU A 509 2.58 26.57 -12.93
CA LEU A 509 1.92 26.75 -14.22
C LEU A 509 0.51 26.13 -14.15
N PRO A 510 -0.44 26.78 -13.44
CA PRO A 510 -1.81 26.30 -13.32
C PRO A 510 -2.58 26.47 -14.63
N GLU A 511 -3.39 25.47 -14.99
CA GLU A 511 -4.26 25.50 -16.17
C GLU A 511 -3.51 25.61 -17.51
N TYR A 512 -2.25 25.16 -17.56
CA TYR A 512 -1.48 24.99 -18.79
C TYR A 512 -1.59 23.57 -19.33
N THR A 513 -1.39 23.40 -20.64
CA THR A 513 -1.29 22.11 -21.32
C THR A 513 0.03 22.05 -22.08
N LEU A 514 0.74 20.91 -21.98
CA LEU A 514 1.90 20.60 -22.81
C LEU A 514 1.41 20.18 -24.20
N THR A 515 1.77 20.92 -25.24
CA THR A 515 1.19 20.79 -26.59
C THR A 515 2.19 20.32 -27.64
N ASP A 516 3.47 20.67 -27.52
CA ASP A 516 4.52 20.15 -28.40
C ASP A 516 5.88 20.14 -27.70
N TYR A 517 6.85 19.46 -28.32
CA TYR A 517 8.25 19.52 -27.97
C TYR A 517 9.14 19.46 -29.21
N SER A 518 10.33 20.03 -29.07
CA SER A 518 11.40 19.97 -30.07
C SER A 518 12.59 19.25 -29.46
N GLU A 519 12.98 18.13 -30.06
CA GLU A 519 14.13 17.35 -29.62
C GLU A 519 15.45 18.08 -29.93
N ASP A 520 15.55 18.71 -31.11
CA ASP A 520 16.75 19.42 -31.57
C ASP A 520 17.15 20.57 -30.65
N THR A 521 16.15 21.34 -30.21
CA THR A 521 16.35 22.50 -29.31
C THR A 521 16.13 22.15 -27.85
N ARG A 522 15.64 20.95 -27.53
CA ARG A 522 15.24 20.52 -26.18
C ARG A 522 14.29 21.51 -25.49
N THR A 523 13.30 21.97 -26.25
CA THR A 523 12.29 22.93 -25.79
C THR A 523 10.90 22.29 -25.77
N VAL A 524 10.04 22.82 -24.91
CA VAL A 524 8.63 22.44 -24.81
C VAL A 524 7.73 23.63 -25.08
N ALA A 525 6.62 23.40 -25.79
CA ALA A 525 5.56 24.36 -26.00
C ALA A 525 4.41 24.09 -25.02
N LEU A 526 4.02 25.12 -24.29
CA LEU A 526 2.92 25.11 -23.35
C LEU A 526 1.85 26.09 -23.81
N THR A 527 0.59 25.67 -23.78
CA THR A 527 -0.55 26.53 -24.08
C THR A 527 -1.33 26.81 -22.80
N SER A 528 -1.53 28.09 -22.48
CA SER A 528 -2.38 28.51 -21.36
C SER A 528 -3.85 28.29 -21.68
N LYS A 529 -4.71 28.36 -20.67
CA LYS A 529 -6.18 28.28 -20.84
C LYS A 529 -6.73 29.32 -21.80
N GLU A 530 -6.09 30.50 -21.90
CA GLU A 530 -6.45 31.57 -22.82
C GLU A 530 -5.96 31.32 -24.26
N GLY A 531 -5.32 30.18 -24.53
CA GLY A 531 -4.78 29.83 -25.85
C GLY A 531 -3.43 30.46 -26.17
N LYS A 532 -2.80 31.15 -25.20
CA LYS A 532 -1.47 31.74 -25.41
C LYS A 532 -0.38 30.68 -25.31
N GLU A 533 0.50 30.67 -26.30
CA GLU A 533 1.62 29.74 -26.37
C GLU A 533 2.89 30.32 -25.73
N PHE A 534 3.64 29.45 -25.06
CA PHE A 534 4.89 29.76 -24.38
C PHE A 534 5.88 28.63 -24.65
N ILE A 535 7.13 28.99 -24.94
CA ILE A 535 8.20 28.03 -25.19
C ILE A 535 9.20 28.10 -24.04
N TYR A 536 9.56 26.94 -23.50
CA TYR A 536 10.52 26.82 -22.41
C TYR A 536 11.65 25.87 -22.79
N GLN A 537 12.88 26.26 -22.47
CA GLN A 537 14.03 25.35 -22.43
C GLN A 537 13.92 24.47 -21.19
N VAL A 538 14.18 23.16 -21.34
CA VAL A 538 14.08 22.22 -20.22
C VAL A 538 15.22 21.21 -20.24
N SER A 539 15.62 20.73 -19.07
CA SER A 539 16.47 19.54 -18.94
C SER A 539 15.63 18.28 -19.10
N PHE A 540 14.52 18.17 -18.39
CA PHE A 540 13.63 17.00 -18.47
C PHE A 540 12.17 17.39 -18.44
N VAL A 541 11.32 16.53 -19.01
CA VAL A 541 9.87 16.56 -18.83
C VAL A 541 9.47 15.30 -18.11
N VAL A 542 8.68 15.41 -17.05
CA VAL A 542 8.27 14.28 -16.21
C VAL A 542 6.76 14.26 -16.10
N VAL A 543 6.13 13.31 -16.78
CA VAL A 543 4.68 13.18 -16.88
C VAL A 543 4.18 12.21 -15.80
N LEU A 544 3.59 12.76 -14.75
CA LEU A 544 3.16 12.05 -13.54
C LEU A 544 1.65 12.23 -13.32
N ILE A 545 0.87 11.79 -14.31
CA ILE A 545 -0.59 11.93 -14.35
C ILE A 545 -1.33 10.63 -13.97
N GLY A 546 -0.67 9.75 -13.23
CA GLY A 546 -1.18 8.46 -12.78
C GLY A 546 -0.75 7.30 -13.69
N SER A 547 -1.20 6.11 -13.33
CA SER A 547 -0.84 4.84 -13.98
C SER A 547 -1.99 3.84 -13.86
N ARG A 548 -1.90 2.73 -14.60
CA ARG A 548 -2.86 1.65 -14.65
C ARG A 548 -2.16 0.28 -14.60
N PRO A 549 -2.85 -0.78 -14.13
CA PRO A 549 -2.32 -2.13 -14.17
C PRO A 549 -2.15 -2.61 -15.63
N ASP A 550 -1.18 -3.50 -15.86
CA ASP A 550 -1.10 -4.28 -17.10
C ASP A 550 -1.91 -5.57 -16.94
N LEU A 551 -3.09 -5.59 -17.55
CA LEU A 551 -4.00 -6.73 -17.56
C LEU A 551 -4.10 -7.38 -18.95
N GLY A 552 -3.13 -7.14 -19.85
CA GLY A 552 -3.17 -7.65 -21.23
C GLY A 552 -3.09 -9.18 -21.35
N PHE A 553 -3.00 -9.91 -20.23
CA PHE A 553 -3.06 -11.38 -20.19
C PHE A 553 -4.50 -11.88 -20.03
N LEU A 554 -5.44 -11.00 -19.68
CA LEU A 554 -6.85 -11.33 -19.64
C LEU A 554 -7.45 -11.27 -21.05
N PRO A 555 -8.45 -12.11 -21.35
CA PRO A 555 -9.19 -12.02 -22.59
C PRO A 555 -9.85 -10.64 -22.77
N SER A 556 -9.85 -10.10 -23.99
CA SER A 556 -10.34 -8.75 -24.31
C SER A 556 -11.85 -8.53 -24.03
N GLU A 557 -12.59 -9.63 -24.02
CA GLU A 557 -14.00 -9.78 -23.71
C GLU A 557 -14.28 -9.63 -22.20
N PHE A 558 -13.28 -9.77 -21.33
CA PHE A 558 -13.46 -9.59 -19.90
C PHE A 558 -13.69 -8.12 -19.55
N LYS A 559 -14.97 -7.77 -19.39
CA LYS A 559 -15.42 -6.46 -18.92
C LYS A 559 -15.60 -6.48 -17.40
N ILE A 560 -14.50 -6.46 -16.67
CA ILE A 560 -14.48 -6.59 -15.20
C ILE A 560 -14.45 -5.25 -14.44
N GLY A 561 -14.34 -4.11 -15.14
CA GLY A 561 -14.41 -2.78 -14.50
C GLY A 561 -15.81 -2.41 -14.01
N VAL A 562 -15.90 -1.48 -13.05
CA VAL A 562 -17.18 -0.89 -12.60
C VAL A 562 -17.92 -0.26 -13.79
N ASN A 563 -17.20 0.46 -14.64
CA ASN A 563 -17.63 0.86 -15.97
C ASN A 563 -16.94 -0.03 -17.02
N GLN A 564 -17.74 -0.85 -17.68
CA GLN A 564 -17.30 -1.83 -18.67
C GLN A 564 -16.72 -1.22 -19.96
N ASN A 565 -17.02 0.05 -20.23
CA ASN A 565 -16.57 0.76 -21.43
C ASN A 565 -15.28 1.55 -21.21
N LEU A 566 -14.79 1.62 -19.97
CA LEU A 566 -13.56 2.31 -19.62
C LEU A 566 -12.46 1.29 -19.31
N VAL A 567 -11.21 1.69 -19.56
CA VAL A 567 -10.04 0.92 -19.15
C VAL A 567 -10.01 0.84 -17.63
N ILE A 568 -9.52 -0.29 -17.10
CA ILE A 568 -9.38 -0.47 -15.65
C ILE A 568 -8.26 0.43 -15.14
N ASP A 569 -8.56 1.17 -14.08
CA ASP A 569 -7.56 1.90 -13.31
C ASP A 569 -7.98 1.90 -11.83
N SER A 570 -7.02 2.05 -10.93
CA SER A 570 -7.31 1.91 -9.50
C SER A 570 -8.26 2.99 -8.95
N LYS A 571 -8.28 4.20 -9.52
CA LYS A 571 -8.92 5.38 -8.92
C LYS A 571 -10.27 5.73 -9.53
N THR A 572 -10.40 5.68 -10.85
CA THR A 572 -11.61 6.12 -11.56
C THR A 572 -12.47 4.96 -12.03
N ASN A 573 -11.88 3.80 -12.34
CA ASN A 573 -12.59 2.63 -12.81
C ASN A 573 -11.96 1.32 -12.27
N PRO A 574 -12.05 1.05 -10.96
CA PRO A 574 -11.55 -0.19 -10.38
C PRO A 574 -12.35 -1.41 -10.88
N ILE A 575 -11.87 -2.61 -10.58
CA ILE A 575 -12.58 -3.86 -10.83
C ILE A 575 -13.87 -3.89 -10.00
N ASN A 576 -14.96 -4.31 -10.64
CA ASN A 576 -16.27 -4.44 -10.04
C ASN A 576 -16.34 -5.67 -9.13
N ILE A 577 -16.05 -5.49 -7.85
CA ILE A 577 -16.10 -6.56 -6.84
C ILE A 577 -17.35 -6.49 -5.95
N ASP A 578 -17.72 -7.62 -5.38
CA ASP A 578 -18.42 -7.65 -4.10
C ASP A 578 -17.46 -7.13 -3.01
N LYS A 579 -17.78 -6.01 -2.36
CA LYS A 579 -16.87 -5.36 -1.41
C LYS A 579 -16.66 -6.12 -0.09
N LEU A 580 -17.50 -7.11 0.21
CA LEU A 580 -17.39 -7.94 1.42
C LEU A 580 -16.62 -9.23 1.15
N ARG A 581 -16.74 -9.78 -0.07
CA ARG A 581 -16.11 -11.05 -0.46
C ARG A 581 -14.89 -10.89 -1.37
N HIS A 582 -14.75 -9.72 -2.00
CA HIS A 582 -13.77 -9.42 -3.04
C HIS A 582 -13.89 -10.28 -4.32
N SER A 583 -14.98 -11.02 -4.47
CA SER A 583 -15.30 -11.75 -5.71
C SER A 583 -15.67 -10.77 -6.82
N VAL A 584 -15.14 -10.96 -8.02
CA VAL A 584 -15.46 -10.15 -9.19
C VAL A 584 -16.89 -10.45 -9.65
N ARG A 585 -17.73 -9.41 -9.74
CA ARG A 585 -19.14 -9.56 -10.10
C ARG A 585 -19.27 -10.06 -11.54
N GLY A 586 -20.09 -11.09 -11.72
CA GLY A 586 -20.34 -11.71 -13.03
C GLY A 586 -19.39 -12.87 -13.37
N TYR A 587 -18.38 -13.15 -12.55
CA TYR A 587 -17.39 -14.20 -12.81
C TYR A 587 -17.32 -15.18 -11.64
N LYS A 588 -17.19 -16.48 -11.94
CA LYS A 588 -17.10 -17.53 -10.91
C LYS A 588 -15.66 -17.77 -10.52
N GLU A 589 -15.39 -17.87 -9.22
CA GLU A 589 -14.03 -18.10 -8.68
C GLU A 589 -12.97 -17.10 -9.13
N LEU A 590 -13.38 -15.89 -9.52
CA LEU A 590 -12.49 -14.79 -9.81
C LEU A 590 -12.59 -13.78 -8.68
N TYR A 591 -11.45 -13.40 -8.11
CA TYR A 591 -11.36 -12.39 -7.06
C TYR A 591 -10.35 -11.31 -7.46
N ALA A 592 -10.46 -10.14 -6.86
CA ALA A 592 -9.48 -9.08 -7.03
C ALA A 592 -9.19 -8.39 -5.70
N MET A 593 -7.93 -8.01 -5.48
CA MET A 593 -7.52 -7.29 -4.28
C MET A 593 -6.45 -6.23 -4.56
N GLY A 594 -6.31 -5.31 -3.61
CA GLY A 594 -5.37 -4.20 -3.65
C GLY A 594 -5.84 -3.04 -4.52
N PRO A 595 -4.93 -2.27 -5.13
CA PRO A 595 -5.30 -1.04 -5.83
C PRO A 595 -6.35 -1.23 -6.93
N ILE A 596 -6.29 -2.33 -7.69
CA ILE A 596 -7.31 -2.66 -8.71
C ILE A 596 -8.71 -2.89 -8.12
N ALA A 597 -8.81 -3.17 -6.82
CA ALA A 597 -10.05 -3.35 -6.07
C ALA A 597 -10.40 -2.14 -5.18
N GLY A 598 -9.71 -1.00 -5.38
CA GLY A 598 -9.98 0.25 -4.65
C GLY A 598 -9.23 0.43 -3.33
N ASP A 599 -8.31 -0.47 -2.97
CA ASP A 599 -7.44 -0.34 -1.79
C ASP A 599 -6.08 0.26 -2.17
N HIS A 600 -5.90 1.55 -1.91
CA HIS A 600 -4.72 2.31 -2.35
C HIS A 600 -3.56 2.37 -1.36
N PHE A 601 -3.82 2.14 -0.08
CA PHE A 601 -2.79 2.15 0.95
C PHE A 601 -2.45 0.73 1.37
N VAL A 602 -1.16 0.48 1.58
CA VAL A 602 -0.61 -0.85 1.89
C VAL A 602 -1.29 -1.50 3.09
N ARG A 603 -1.56 -0.71 4.14
CA ARG A 603 -2.19 -1.19 5.37
C ARG A 603 -3.61 -1.76 5.17
N PHE A 604 -4.30 -1.38 4.10
CA PHE A 604 -5.64 -1.91 3.77
C PHE A 604 -5.60 -3.22 2.98
N LEU A 605 -4.46 -3.56 2.35
CA LEU A 605 -4.33 -4.77 1.53
C LEU A 605 -4.65 -6.07 2.28
N PRO A 606 -4.25 -6.25 3.57
CA PRO A 606 -4.62 -7.43 4.33
C PRO A 606 -6.14 -7.61 4.47
N GLY A 607 -6.92 -6.53 4.41
CA GLY A 607 -8.38 -6.57 4.48
C GLY A 607 -9.02 -7.31 3.32
N GLY A 608 -8.60 -6.99 2.09
CA GLY A 608 -9.02 -7.73 0.91
C GLY A 608 -8.60 -9.19 0.95
N ALA A 609 -7.42 -9.50 1.50
CA ALA A 609 -7.02 -10.89 1.72
C ALA A 609 -7.92 -11.61 2.73
N LEU A 610 -8.32 -10.95 3.83
CA LEU A 610 -9.26 -11.51 4.81
C LEU A 610 -10.63 -11.78 4.19
N ALA A 611 -11.15 -10.85 3.37
CA ALA A 611 -12.41 -11.01 2.66
C ALA A 611 -12.40 -12.26 1.76
N ILE A 612 -11.38 -12.40 0.92
CA ILE A 612 -11.22 -13.55 0.01
C ILE A 612 -11.13 -14.85 0.82
N VAL A 613 -10.28 -14.89 1.85
CA VAL A 613 -10.07 -16.11 2.64
C VAL A 613 -11.32 -16.49 3.44
N SER A 614 -12.05 -15.52 4.01
CA SER A 614 -13.34 -15.76 4.68
C SER A 614 -14.36 -16.35 3.71
N ASP A 615 -14.46 -15.83 2.49
CA ASP A 615 -15.36 -16.35 1.47
C ASP A 615 -14.99 -17.79 1.08
N LEU A 616 -13.71 -18.07 0.85
CA LEU A 616 -13.24 -19.43 0.53
C LEU A 616 -13.53 -20.42 1.65
N TYR A 617 -13.28 -20.05 2.91
CA TYR A 617 -13.55 -20.91 4.08
C TYR A 617 -15.04 -21.24 4.20
N LYS A 618 -15.90 -20.22 4.09
CA LYS A 618 -17.36 -20.40 4.16
C LYS A 618 -17.89 -21.23 3.00
N LYS A 619 -17.35 -21.01 1.79
CA LYS A 619 -17.80 -21.68 0.57
C LYS A 619 -17.41 -23.15 0.50
N TYR A 620 -16.21 -23.49 0.97
CA TYR A 620 -15.69 -24.86 0.92
C TYR A 620 -15.82 -25.62 2.25
N GLY A 621 -16.35 -24.98 3.30
CA GLY A 621 -16.65 -25.62 4.59
C GLY A 621 -15.40 -26.00 5.37
N PHE A 622 -14.38 -25.13 5.37
CA PHE A 622 -13.09 -25.35 6.04
C PHE A 622 -13.11 -25.10 7.55
#